data_AF-A0A2N1REP5-F1
#
_entry.id   AF-A0A2N1REP5-F1
#
_cell.length_a   1.000
_cell.length_b   1.000
_cell.length_c   1.000
_cell.angle_alpha   90.00
_cell.angle_beta   90.00
_cell.angle_gamma   90.00
#
_symmetry.space_group_name_H-M   'P 1'
#
loop_
_entity.id
_entity.type
_entity.pdbx_description
1 polymer ?
#
loop_
_entity_poly.entity_id
_entity_poly.type
_entity_poly.pdbx_seq_one_letter_code
_entity_poly.pdbx_strand_id
1 'polypeptide(L)'
;MTKHSHFLLSIILYTLIASACDAQGQLELFNVLAGTDHQGPVLMETEATGTYTATYRFDEMVFCSSDDFRIGSDGNSIQSVTTFEEELKLIFDHPLVPGSRIVVEGRVSDQFGNTLTFSCGVWGFNGRLPAVRINEFTTKGSASNPDRVELLALSDGNLAGLTLYDGLSESFDSECILPSYEVNTGDRVVIEYSEGLRQEHPIEFCGGPVGLGANNGVISLYDSPDGSMIDAVLYSNRTSSSDTNYGGFGTSKVQQRALLLEESGQWDAYPIVPEAGIDSTYSTATRSFCRTEDVPDTDTRNDWHIVPTSKASFGYPNSPDIHEP
;
A
#
# COMPACT_ATOMS: atom_id res chain seq x y z
N MET A 1 -72.95 66.05 16.56
CA MET A 1 -71.84 66.03 15.58
C MET A 1 -70.98 64.77 15.69
N THR A 2 -71.58 63.57 15.85
CA THR A 2 -70.83 62.31 16.08
C THR A 2 -71.02 61.25 14.99
N LYS A 3 -71.97 61.43 14.05
CA LYS A 3 -72.24 60.43 12.98
C LYS A 3 -71.32 60.52 11.76
N HIS A 4 -70.63 61.64 11.51
CA HIS A 4 -69.72 61.78 10.35
C HIS A 4 -68.29 61.31 10.62
N SER A 5 -67.87 61.20 11.89
CA SER A 5 -66.53 60.72 12.26
C SER A 5 -66.36 59.21 12.00
N HIS A 6 -67.38 58.42 12.31
CA HIS A 6 -67.35 56.96 12.10
C HIS A 6 -67.34 56.57 10.62
N PHE A 7 -67.96 57.37 9.74
CA PHE A 7 -68.00 57.06 8.31
C PHE A 7 -66.65 57.32 7.63
N LEU A 8 -65.95 58.39 8.04
CA LEU A 8 -64.61 58.68 7.54
C LEU A 8 -63.58 57.64 8.00
N LEU A 9 -63.69 57.18 9.26
CA LEU A 9 -62.79 56.16 9.81
C LEU A 9 -62.92 54.82 9.07
N SER A 10 -64.17 54.41 8.74
CA SER A 10 -64.43 53.19 7.98
C SER A 10 -63.89 53.26 6.56
N ILE A 11 -63.97 54.43 5.91
CA ILE A 11 -63.43 54.63 4.56
C ILE A 11 -61.90 54.58 4.57
N ILE A 12 -61.25 55.19 5.57
CA ILE A 12 -59.79 55.15 5.73
C ILE A 12 -59.32 53.72 6.03
N LEU A 13 -60.06 52.97 6.85
CA LEU A 13 -59.75 51.58 7.15
C LEU A 13 -59.91 50.70 5.89
N TYR A 14 -60.93 50.94 5.07
CA TYR A 14 -61.13 50.22 3.81
C TYR A 14 -60.06 50.55 2.77
N THR A 15 -59.64 51.81 2.66
CA THR A 15 -58.55 52.16 1.73
C THR A 15 -57.21 51.58 2.19
N LEU A 16 -56.94 51.53 3.49
CA LEU A 16 -55.72 50.88 4.02
C LEU A 16 -55.70 49.36 3.79
N ILE A 17 -56.85 48.68 3.87
CA ILE A 17 -56.94 47.23 3.58
C ILE A 17 -56.80 46.97 2.08
N ALA A 18 -57.42 47.80 1.22
CA ALA A 18 -57.38 47.64 -0.23
C ALA A 18 -56.05 48.06 -0.88
N SER A 19 -55.15 48.72 -0.13
CA SER A 19 -53.80 49.09 -0.58
C SER A 19 -52.70 48.28 0.10
N ALA A 20 -53.06 47.20 0.83
CA ALA A 20 -52.12 46.15 1.14
C ALA A 20 -51.68 45.50 -0.18
N CYS A 21 -50.50 45.91 -0.64
CA CYS A 21 -49.79 45.31 -1.78
C CYS A 21 -49.93 43.79 -1.71
N ASP A 22 -50.35 43.20 -2.84
CA ASP A 22 -50.22 41.76 -3.08
C ASP A 22 -48.79 41.37 -2.65
N ALA A 23 -48.70 40.56 -1.60
CA ALA A 23 -47.45 39.95 -1.22
C ALA A 23 -47.10 39.03 -2.40
N GLN A 24 -46.29 39.56 -3.30
CA GLN A 24 -45.77 38.91 -4.49
C GLN A 24 -45.36 37.50 -4.03
N GLY A 25 -46.14 36.49 -4.44
CA GLY A 25 -45.97 35.12 -3.98
C GLY A 25 -44.49 34.80 -4.14
N GLN A 26 -43.82 34.60 -3.02
CA GLN A 26 -42.41 34.24 -3.01
C GLN A 26 -42.34 32.99 -3.87
N LEU A 27 -41.81 33.12 -5.09
CA LEU A 27 -41.48 31.97 -5.93
C LEU A 27 -40.70 31.05 -5.00
N GLU A 28 -41.25 29.87 -4.70
CA GLU A 28 -40.53 28.88 -3.93
C GLU A 28 -39.15 28.79 -4.56
N LEU A 29 -38.11 29.08 -3.77
CA LEU A 29 -36.74 28.85 -4.18
C LEU A 29 -36.66 27.35 -4.45
N PHE A 30 -36.86 26.96 -5.71
CA PHE A 30 -36.70 25.60 -6.14
C PHE A 30 -35.24 25.30 -5.90
N ASN A 31 -34.96 24.51 -4.87
CA ASN A 31 -33.60 24.11 -4.59
C ASN A 31 -33.20 23.16 -5.71
N VAL A 32 -32.57 23.69 -6.76
CA VAL A 32 -32.07 22.94 -7.92
C VAL A 32 -31.01 21.91 -7.49
N LEU A 33 -30.49 22.05 -6.25
CA LEU A 33 -29.55 21.13 -5.62
C LEU A 33 -30.24 20.09 -4.73
N ALA A 34 -31.55 20.19 -4.47
CA ALA A 34 -32.27 19.19 -3.70
C ALA A 34 -32.63 18.00 -4.59
N GLY A 35 -31.96 16.87 -4.38
CA GLY A 35 -32.26 15.60 -5.04
C GLY A 35 -31.35 15.24 -6.23
N THR A 36 -30.35 16.05 -6.52
CA THR A 36 -29.26 15.74 -7.46
C THR A 36 -28.02 15.36 -6.68
N ASP A 37 -27.31 14.32 -7.13
CA ASP A 37 -25.97 14.02 -6.64
C ASP A 37 -25.02 15.12 -7.10
N HIS A 38 -24.21 15.65 -6.17
CA HIS A 38 -23.22 16.69 -6.43
C HIS A 38 -21.80 16.23 -6.13
N GLN A 39 -21.64 14.98 -5.70
CA GLN A 39 -20.33 14.38 -5.54
C GLN A 39 -19.95 13.74 -6.88
N GLY A 40 -18.73 14.02 -7.32
CA GLY A 40 -18.18 13.31 -8.47
C GLY A 40 -17.62 11.96 -8.04
N PRO A 41 -17.38 11.07 -9.01
CA PRO A 41 -16.84 9.75 -8.73
C PRO A 41 -15.48 9.86 -8.03
N VAL A 42 -15.19 8.90 -7.16
CA VAL A 42 -13.93 8.77 -6.41
C VAL A 42 -13.19 7.54 -6.92
N LEU A 43 -11.94 7.72 -7.35
CA LEU A 43 -11.07 6.59 -7.70
C LEU A 43 -10.62 5.90 -6.40
N MET A 44 -10.96 4.62 -6.28
CA MET A 44 -10.70 3.81 -5.09
C MET A 44 -9.43 2.97 -5.24
N GLU A 45 -9.22 2.36 -6.41
CA GLU A 45 -8.14 1.38 -6.62
C GLU A 45 -7.73 1.29 -8.09
N THR A 46 -6.48 0.89 -8.32
CA THR A 46 -5.93 0.61 -9.65
C THR A 46 -5.06 -0.64 -9.61
N GLU A 47 -5.26 -1.57 -10.55
CA GLU A 47 -4.48 -2.80 -10.62
C GLU A 47 -4.26 -3.23 -12.08
N ALA A 48 -3.09 -3.79 -12.40
CA ALA A 48 -2.90 -4.49 -13.67
C ALA A 48 -3.43 -5.93 -13.57
N THR A 49 -4.47 -6.23 -14.32
CA THR A 49 -5.11 -7.55 -14.36
C THR A 49 -4.49 -8.49 -15.41
N GLY A 50 -3.50 -8.00 -16.15
CA GLY A 50 -2.80 -8.77 -17.18
C GLY A 50 -1.75 -7.96 -17.91
N THR A 51 -1.09 -8.58 -18.87
CA THR A 51 0.02 -7.95 -19.61
C THR A 51 -0.41 -6.74 -20.45
N TYR A 52 -1.68 -6.63 -20.82
CA TYR A 52 -2.21 -5.52 -21.62
C TYR A 52 -3.42 -4.84 -20.97
N THR A 53 -3.74 -5.18 -19.72
CA THR A 53 -5.00 -4.77 -19.11
C THR A 53 -4.81 -4.24 -17.70
N ALA A 54 -5.50 -3.16 -17.39
CA ALA A 54 -5.62 -2.64 -16.04
C ALA A 54 -7.08 -2.34 -15.71
N THR A 55 -7.43 -2.45 -14.44
CA THR A 55 -8.74 -2.13 -13.89
C THR A 55 -8.59 -0.96 -12.93
N TYR A 56 -9.50 0.00 -13.05
CA TYR A 56 -9.64 1.17 -12.19
C TYR A 56 -11.02 1.07 -11.55
N ARG A 57 -11.08 0.99 -10.21
CA ARG A 57 -12.33 0.87 -9.47
C ARG A 57 -12.73 2.22 -8.88
N PHE A 58 -13.99 2.59 -9.04
CA PHE A 58 -14.59 3.79 -8.49
C PHE A 58 -15.61 3.44 -7.39
N ASP A 59 -16.11 4.42 -6.67
CA ASP A 59 -17.20 4.25 -5.70
C ASP A 59 -18.59 4.21 -6.35
N GLU A 60 -18.67 4.50 -7.65
CA GLU A 60 -19.89 4.46 -8.44
C GLU A 60 -19.61 4.15 -9.93
N MET A 61 -20.69 3.99 -10.71
CA MET A 61 -20.57 3.73 -12.15
C MET A 61 -20.10 4.95 -12.93
N VAL A 62 -19.08 4.74 -13.77
CA VAL A 62 -18.47 5.79 -14.59
C VAL A 62 -18.66 5.61 -16.09
N PHE A 63 -18.61 6.73 -16.81
CA PHE A 63 -18.74 6.83 -18.26
C PHE A 63 -17.54 7.60 -18.84
N CYS A 64 -16.98 7.09 -19.94
CA CYS A 64 -15.84 7.66 -20.64
C CYS A 64 -15.68 7.06 -22.04
N SER A 65 -14.77 7.62 -22.82
CA SER A 65 -14.31 7.13 -24.11
C SER A 65 -12.78 6.97 -24.10
N SER A 66 -12.21 6.25 -25.07
CA SER A 66 -10.74 6.10 -25.17
C SER A 66 -10.01 7.43 -25.32
N ASP A 67 -10.65 8.44 -25.93
CA ASP A 67 -10.08 9.78 -26.15
C ASP A 67 -9.97 10.59 -24.86
N ASP A 68 -10.64 10.17 -23.78
CA ASP A 68 -10.58 10.79 -22.45
C ASP A 68 -9.33 10.37 -21.66
N PHE A 69 -8.49 9.48 -22.21
CA PHE A 69 -7.29 8.96 -21.56
C PHE A 69 -6.03 9.34 -22.31
N ARG A 70 -4.98 9.60 -21.53
CA ARG A 70 -3.62 9.80 -22.02
C ARG A 70 -2.68 9.01 -21.13
N ILE A 71 -1.66 8.47 -21.78
CA ILE A 71 -0.53 7.88 -21.08
C ILE A 71 0.59 8.91 -21.13
N GLY A 72 1.38 8.98 -20.06
CA GLY A 72 2.54 9.86 -19.98
C GLY A 72 3.63 9.55 -21.03
N SER A 73 4.88 9.90 -20.72
CA SER A 73 6.01 9.79 -21.65
C SER A 73 6.46 8.38 -22.02
N ASP A 74 5.72 7.34 -21.62
CA ASP A 74 6.14 5.93 -21.70
C ASP A 74 5.90 5.28 -23.08
N GLY A 75 5.31 6.03 -24.02
CA GLY A 75 5.13 5.59 -25.42
C GLY A 75 4.05 4.52 -25.63
N ASN A 76 3.24 4.24 -24.61
CA ASN A 76 2.06 3.39 -24.71
C ASN A 76 0.81 4.23 -25.05
N SER A 77 -0.27 3.58 -25.47
CA SER A 77 -1.58 4.20 -25.71
C SER A 77 -2.73 3.28 -25.29
N ILE A 78 -3.91 3.87 -25.10
CA ILE A 78 -5.13 3.12 -24.78
C ILE A 78 -5.78 2.65 -26.08
N GLN A 79 -5.83 1.33 -26.26
CA GLN A 79 -6.49 0.67 -27.38
C GLN A 79 -8.02 0.76 -27.25
N SER A 80 -8.52 0.46 -26.05
CA SER A 80 -9.96 0.48 -25.78
C SER A 80 -10.25 0.60 -24.29
N VAL A 81 -11.46 1.05 -23.99
CA VAL A 81 -11.99 1.17 -22.63
C VAL A 81 -13.31 0.44 -22.54
N THR A 82 -13.59 -0.17 -21.39
CA THR A 82 -14.87 -0.80 -21.11
C THR A 82 -15.25 -0.50 -19.67
N THR A 83 -16.47 0.00 -19.45
CA THR A 83 -17.00 0.23 -18.10
C THR A 83 -18.10 -0.79 -17.79
N PHE A 84 -18.10 -1.30 -16.57
CA PHE A 84 -19.14 -2.19 -16.06
C PHE A 84 -19.25 -1.99 -14.55
N GLU A 85 -20.45 -1.65 -14.07
CA GLU A 85 -20.66 -1.27 -12.67
C GLU A 85 -19.62 -0.21 -12.23
N GLU A 86 -18.91 -0.46 -11.13
CA GLU A 86 -17.90 0.43 -10.54
C GLU A 86 -16.50 0.28 -11.18
N GLU A 87 -16.35 -0.56 -12.22
CA GLU A 87 -15.07 -0.86 -12.83
C GLU A 87 -14.90 -0.23 -14.22
N LEU A 88 -13.74 0.38 -14.42
CA LEU A 88 -13.21 0.79 -15.70
C LEU A 88 -12.03 -0.11 -16.07
N LYS A 89 -12.20 -0.89 -17.13
CA LYS A 89 -11.13 -1.69 -17.73
C LYS A 89 -10.49 -0.95 -18.89
N LEU A 90 -9.17 -0.79 -18.80
CA LEU A 90 -8.32 -0.25 -19.86
C LEU A 90 -7.58 -1.38 -20.57
N ILE A 91 -7.54 -1.34 -21.90
CA ILE A 91 -6.69 -2.20 -22.73
C ILE A 91 -5.63 -1.33 -23.39
N PHE A 92 -4.36 -1.69 -23.24
CA PHE A 92 -3.20 -0.95 -23.74
C PHE A 92 -2.73 -1.51 -25.10
N ASP A 93 -2.17 -0.65 -25.97
CA ASP A 93 -1.60 -1.07 -27.25
C ASP A 93 -0.27 -1.81 -27.09
N HIS A 94 0.49 -1.47 -26.05
CA HIS A 94 1.75 -2.11 -25.71
C HIS A 94 1.67 -2.77 -24.33
N PRO A 95 2.45 -3.85 -24.11
CA PRO A 95 2.39 -4.58 -22.85
C PRO A 95 2.88 -3.71 -21.69
N LEU A 96 2.18 -3.79 -20.56
CA LEU A 96 2.62 -3.27 -19.29
C LEU A 96 3.84 -4.06 -18.83
N VAL A 97 4.98 -3.39 -18.71
CA VAL A 97 6.26 -4.03 -18.37
C VAL A 97 6.27 -4.37 -16.87
N PRO A 98 6.45 -5.65 -16.49
CA PRO A 98 6.55 -6.04 -15.09
C PRO A 98 7.59 -5.21 -14.32
N GLY A 99 7.25 -4.79 -13.10
CA GLY A 99 8.11 -3.96 -12.26
C GLY A 99 8.33 -2.53 -12.77
N SER A 100 7.57 -2.10 -13.78
CA SER A 100 7.53 -0.70 -14.23
C SER A 100 6.14 -0.12 -14.00
N ARG A 101 6.09 1.14 -13.53
CA ARG A 101 4.85 1.88 -13.34
C ARG A 101 4.57 2.75 -14.55
N ILE A 102 3.36 2.67 -15.08
CA ILE A 102 2.88 3.56 -16.14
C ILE A 102 1.84 4.51 -15.56
N VAL A 103 1.95 5.80 -15.87
CA VAL A 103 0.98 6.81 -15.39
C VAL A 103 -0.11 7.01 -16.42
N VAL A 104 -1.36 6.81 -16.01
CA VAL A 104 -2.56 7.07 -16.80
C VAL A 104 -3.24 8.32 -16.30
N GLU A 105 -3.39 9.30 -17.19
CA GLU A 105 -4.23 10.47 -17.00
C GLU A 105 -5.59 10.20 -17.63
N GLY A 106 -6.66 10.39 -16.88
CA GLY A 106 -8.01 10.05 -17.33
C GLY A 106 -9.05 11.05 -16.88
N ARG A 107 -10.12 11.16 -17.66
CA ARG A 107 -11.34 11.87 -17.27
C ARG A 107 -12.53 10.94 -17.35
N VAL A 108 -13.32 10.91 -16.28
CA VAL A 108 -14.54 10.11 -16.18
C VAL A 108 -15.70 10.99 -15.70
N SER A 109 -16.92 10.56 -15.99
CA SER A 109 -18.15 11.17 -15.46
C SER A 109 -19.10 10.14 -14.88
N ASP A 110 -19.90 10.53 -13.90
CA ASP A 110 -21.02 9.72 -13.41
C ASP A 110 -22.24 9.83 -14.35
N GLN A 111 -23.37 9.25 -13.93
CA GLN A 111 -24.66 9.35 -14.64
C GLN A 111 -25.31 10.74 -14.56
N PHE A 112 -24.91 11.57 -13.60
CA PHE A 112 -25.46 12.92 -13.36
C PHE A 112 -24.64 14.04 -14.02
N GLY A 113 -23.51 13.70 -14.64
CA GLY A 113 -22.59 14.60 -15.32
C GLY A 113 -21.50 15.20 -14.41
N ASN A 114 -21.37 14.77 -13.15
CA ASN A 114 -20.24 15.11 -12.32
C ASN A 114 -18.99 14.41 -12.86
N THR A 115 -17.83 15.07 -12.81
CA THR A 115 -16.61 14.55 -13.45
C THR A 115 -15.43 14.50 -12.51
N LEU A 116 -14.62 13.46 -12.63
CA LEU A 116 -13.29 13.33 -12.03
C LEU A 116 -12.23 13.38 -13.13
N THR A 117 -11.17 14.14 -12.90
CA THR A 117 -9.91 14.04 -13.66
C THR A 117 -8.84 13.55 -12.71
N PHE A 118 -8.13 12.50 -13.10
CA PHE A 118 -7.12 11.87 -12.26
C PHE A 118 -5.83 11.60 -13.04
N SER A 119 -4.74 11.42 -12.30
CA SER A 119 -3.47 10.90 -12.79
C SER A 119 -3.06 9.82 -11.80
N CYS A 120 -3.13 8.56 -12.22
CA CYS A 120 -2.84 7.43 -11.35
C CYS A 120 -2.00 6.41 -12.10
N GLY A 121 -0.97 5.89 -11.43
CA GLY A 121 -0.05 4.94 -12.03
C GLY A 121 -0.40 3.50 -11.70
N VAL A 122 -0.27 2.61 -12.68
CA VAL A 122 -0.46 1.17 -12.55
C VAL A 122 0.86 0.43 -12.81
N TRP A 123 1.17 -0.55 -11.97
CA TRP A 123 2.36 -1.39 -12.12
C TRP A 123 2.11 -2.52 -13.11
N GLY A 124 3.08 -2.83 -13.97
CA GLY A 124 2.93 -3.93 -14.92
C GLY A 124 2.81 -5.29 -14.25
N PHE A 125 1.86 -6.09 -14.74
CA PHE A 125 1.52 -7.39 -14.19
C PHE A 125 2.61 -8.44 -14.44
N ASN A 126 3.14 -9.05 -13.37
CA ASN A 126 4.08 -10.16 -13.44
C ASN A 126 3.38 -11.52 -13.30
N GLY A 127 2.95 -12.11 -14.41
CA GLY A 127 2.31 -13.43 -14.43
C GLY A 127 3.24 -14.61 -14.18
N ARG A 128 4.53 -14.39 -13.89
CA ARG A 128 5.51 -15.44 -13.58
C ARG A 128 6.25 -15.15 -12.27
N LEU A 129 5.59 -14.47 -11.33
CA LEU A 129 6.17 -14.23 -10.02
C LEU A 129 6.46 -15.57 -9.32
N PRO A 130 7.69 -15.83 -8.85
CA PRO A 130 8.01 -17.03 -8.11
C PRO A 130 7.36 -17.00 -6.72
N ALA A 131 7.06 -18.17 -6.16
CA ALA A 131 6.87 -18.30 -4.73
C ALA A 131 8.20 -17.99 -4.04
N VAL A 132 8.21 -17.05 -3.11
CA VAL A 132 9.40 -16.52 -2.43
C VAL A 132 9.07 -16.24 -0.98
N ARG A 133 10.08 -16.27 -0.12
CA ARG A 133 9.93 -15.94 1.31
C ARG A 133 11.19 -15.29 1.87
N ILE A 134 11.05 -14.53 2.94
CA ILE A 134 12.16 -13.95 3.71
C ILE A 134 12.85 -15.10 4.45
N ASN A 135 14.17 -15.21 4.28
CA ASN A 135 14.92 -16.40 4.71
C ASN A 135 16.05 -16.11 5.71
N GLU A 136 16.80 -15.03 5.53
CA GLU A 136 17.85 -14.61 6.45
C GLU A 136 17.92 -13.08 6.49
N PHE A 137 18.15 -12.45 7.65
CA PHE A 137 18.34 -11.00 7.70
C PHE A 137 19.22 -10.52 8.85
N THR A 138 19.72 -9.29 8.77
CA THR A 138 20.42 -8.57 9.83
C THR A 138 19.86 -7.16 9.99
N THR A 139 19.81 -6.64 11.22
CA THR A 139 19.19 -5.33 11.50
C THR A 139 20.11 -4.29 12.17
N LYS A 140 21.35 -4.68 12.49
CA LYS A 140 22.31 -3.82 13.21
C LYS A 140 23.60 -3.66 12.42
N GLY A 141 23.43 -3.36 11.14
CA GLY A 141 24.49 -3.24 10.17
C GLY A 141 25.53 -2.19 10.54
N SER A 142 26.68 -2.30 9.89
CA SER A 142 27.83 -1.42 10.01
C SER A 142 28.43 -1.18 8.64
N ALA A 143 29.34 -0.23 8.51
CA ALA A 143 30.01 0.04 7.24
C ALA A 143 30.73 -1.20 6.66
N SER A 144 31.21 -2.13 7.50
CA SER A 144 31.84 -3.36 7.02
C SER A 144 30.87 -4.53 6.84
N ASN A 145 29.78 -4.56 7.61
CA ASN A 145 28.75 -5.60 7.54
C ASN A 145 27.38 -4.92 7.51
N PRO A 146 26.91 -4.49 6.33
CA PRO A 146 25.65 -3.75 6.19
C PRO A 146 24.46 -4.64 6.52
N ASP A 147 23.30 -4.02 6.68
CA ASP A 147 22.05 -4.77 6.81
C ASP A 147 21.73 -5.47 5.50
N ARG A 148 21.22 -6.69 5.62
CA ARG A 148 20.86 -7.54 4.49
C ARG A 148 19.55 -8.25 4.78
N VAL A 149 18.80 -8.49 3.72
CA VAL A 149 17.64 -9.38 3.72
C VAL A 149 17.82 -10.36 2.57
N GLU A 150 17.78 -11.65 2.86
CA GLU A 150 17.78 -12.73 1.88
C GLU A 150 16.36 -13.21 1.63
N LEU A 151 16.02 -13.37 0.36
CA LEU A 151 14.83 -14.09 -0.08
C LEU A 151 15.23 -15.46 -0.62
N LEU A 152 14.44 -16.48 -0.29
CA LEU A 152 14.57 -17.82 -0.86
C LEU A 152 13.48 -18.05 -1.91
N ALA A 153 13.88 -18.40 -3.14
CA ALA A 153 12.96 -18.82 -4.19
C ALA A 153 12.48 -20.26 -3.95
N LEU A 154 11.17 -20.43 -3.77
CA LEU A 154 10.50 -21.72 -3.58
C LEU A 154 9.97 -22.30 -4.90
N SER A 155 9.91 -21.48 -5.95
CA SER A 155 9.61 -21.91 -7.31
C SER A 155 10.43 -21.11 -8.32
N ASP A 156 10.50 -21.61 -9.56
CA ASP A 156 11.08 -20.86 -10.68
C ASP A 156 10.18 -19.65 -11.03
N GLY A 157 10.77 -18.56 -11.51
CA GLY A 157 10.01 -17.38 -11.91
C GLY A 157 10.85 -16.15 -12.24
N ASN A 158 10.18 -15.01 -12.39
CA ASN A 158 10.79 -13.69 -12.58
C ASN A 158 10.46 -12.77 -11.40
N LEU A 159 11.46 -12.08 -10.85
CA LEU A 159 11.30 -11.20 -9.68
C LEU A 159 10.73 -9.82 -9.98
N ALA A 160 10.45 -9.48 -11.25
CA ALA A 160 10.03 -8.13 -11.62
C ALA A 160 8.83 -7.63 -10.80
N GLY A 161 9.01 -6.49 -10.14
CA GLY A 161 7.97 -5.86 -9.33
C GLY A 161 7.82 -6.41 -7.93
N LEU A 162 8.41 -7.57 -7.60
CA LEU A 162 8.45 -8.06 -6.22
C LEU A 162 9.04 -6.97 -5.33
N THR A 163 8.34 -6.62 -4.25
CA THR A 163 8.71 -5.45 -3.46
C THR A 163 8.95 -5.82 -2.01
N LEU A 164 10.13 -5.45 -1.51
CA LEU A 164 10.52 -5.59 -0.12
C LEU A 164 10.42 -4.23 0.59
N TYR A 165 9.74 -4.20 1.73
CA TYR A 165 9.63 -3.01 2.57
C TYR A 165 10.33 -3.20 3.92
N ASP A 166 11.10 -2.19 4.35
CA ASP A 166 11.41 -1.98 5.78
C ASP A 166 10.18 -1.31 6.43
N GLY A 167 9.18 -2.13 6.72
CA GLY A 167 7.86 -1.73 7.20
C GLY A 167 6.77 -2.49 6.46
N LEU A 168 5.73 -1.78 6.05
CA LEU A 168 4.62 -2.24 5.20
C LEU A 168 4.36 -1.20 4.11
N SER A 169 3.62 -1.55 3.04
CA SER A 169 3.35 -0.65 1.91
C SER A 169 2.72 0.69 2.35
N GLU A 170 1.89 0.71 3.40
CA GLU A 170 1.27 1.92 3.94
C GLU A 170 2.17 2.70 4.91
N SER A 171 3.23 2.07 5.43
CA SER A 171 4.14 2.65 6.40
C SER A 171 5.52 1.98 6.37
N PHE A 172 6.45 2.53 5.58
CA PHE A 172 7.82 2.01 5.44
C PHE A 172 8.87 3.10 5.59
N ASP A 173 10.09 2.68 5.93
CA ASP A 173 11.28 3.54 5.97
C ASP A 173 12.10 3.45 4.67
N SER A 174 12.06 2.29 4.01
CA SER A 174 12.64 2.07 2.68
C SER A 174 11.84 1.03 1.89
N GLU A 175 11.93 1.11 0.57
CA GLU A 175 11.35 0.16 -0.37
C GLU A 175 12.41 -0.30 -1.37
N CYS A 176 12.36 -1.58 -1.74
CA CYS A 176 13.20 -2.16 -2.77
C CYS A 176 12.30 -2.92 -3.76
N ILE A 177 12.11 -2.32 -4.94
CA ILE A 177 11.35 -2.93 -6.04
C ILE A 177 12.33 -3.71 -6.91
N LEU A 178 12.17 -5.03 -6.96
CA LEU A 178 13.11 -5.87 -7.67
C LEU A 178 12.97 -5.73 -9.19
N PRO A 179 14.10 -5.67 -9.91
CA PRO A 179 14.08 -5.61 -11.36
C PRO A 179 13.67 -6.96 -11.94
N SER A 180 13.47 -6.99 -13.26
CA SER A 180 13.30 -8.26 -13.95
C SER A 180 14.56 -9.11 -13.86
N TYR A 181 14.46 -10.23 -13.16
CA TYR A 181 15.52 -11.19 -12.97
C TYR A 181 14.93 -12.59 -12.85
N GLU A 182 15.50 -13.54 -13.58
CA GLU A 182 15.07 -14.94 -13.58
C GLU A 182 15.69 -15.68 -12.40
N VAL A 183 14.87 -16.38 -11.62
CA VAL A 183 15.32 -17.25 -10.54
C VAL A 183 14.80 -18.66 -10.74
N ASN A 184 15.58 -19.61 -10.25
CA ASN A 184 15.22 -21.01 -10.13
C ASN A 184 14.89 -21.33 -8.67
N THR A 185 14.15 -22.40 -8.47
CA THR A 185 13.88 -22.97 -7.16
C THR A 185 15.18 -23.23 -6.40
N GLY A 186 15.28 -22.70 -5.18
CA GLY A 186 16.46 -22.78 -4.32
C GLY A 186 17.45 -21.62 -4.47
N ASP A 187 17.24 -20.72 -5.44
CA ASP A 187 18.04 -19.50 -5.57
C ASP A 187 17.81 -18.58 -4.36
N ARG A 188 18.89 -17.90 -3.95
CA ARG A 188 18.93 -16.99 -2.80
C ARG A 188 19.28 -15.60 -3.27
N VAL A 189 18.36 -14.67 -3.03
CA VAL A 189 18.43 -13.30 -3.49
C VAL A 189 18.78 -12.43 -2.30
N VAL A 190 19.95 -11.80 -2.32
CA VAL A 190 20.40 -10.94 -1.21
C VAL A 190 20.14 -9.48 -1.54
N ILE A 191 19.36 -8.81 -0.71
CA ILE A 191 19.13 -7.37 -0.74
C ILE A 191 20.05 -6.73 0.30
N GLU A 192 21.04 -5.95 -0.14
CA GLU A 192 21.98 -5.24 0.73
C GLU A 192 21.59 -3.76 0.90
N TYR A 193 21.57 -3.28 2.14
CA TYR A 193 21.33 -1.89 2.49
C TYR A 193 22.65 -1.15 2.71
N SER A 194 23.18 -0.58 1.63
CA SER A 194 24.46 0.16 1.61
C SER A 194 24.47 1.25 0.53
N GLU A 195 25.53 2.07 0.48
CA GLU A 195 25.69 3.11 -0.55
C GLU A 195 25.87 2.54 -1.98
N GLY A 196 26.08 1.23 -2.12
CA GLY A 196 26.21 0.55 -3.41
C GLY A 196 26.57 -0.92 -3.25
N LEU A 197 26.27 -1.69 -4.31
CA LEU A 197 26.51 -3.14 -4.32
C LEU A 197 27.99 -3.50 -4.19
N ARG A 198 28.26 -4.53 -3.38
CA ARG A 198 29.61 -5.07 -3.20
C ARG A 198 29.89 -6.26 -4.10
N GLN A 199 28.83 -6.89 -4.63
CA GLN A 199 28.91 -8.10 -5.45
C GLN A 199 29.56 -9.26 -4.68
N GLU A 200 29.16 -9.43 -3.43
CA GLU A 200 29.58 -10.53 -2.56
C GLU A 200 28.75 -11.79 -2.78
N HIS A 201 27.52 -11.66 -3.30
CA HIS A 201 26.57 -12.76 -3.45
C HIS A 201 26.23 -13.03 -4.93
N PRO A 202 25.82 -14.29 -5.28
CA PRO A 202 25.49 -14.64 -6.66
C PRO A 202 24.35 -13.81 -7.26
N ILE A 203 23.32 -13.53 -6.45
CA ILE A 203 22.18 -12.69 -6.81
C ILE A 203 22.07 -11.61 -5.74
N GLU A 204 22.35 -10.36 -6.12
CA GLU A 204 22.46 -9.25 -5.17
C GLU A 204 21.77 -8.00 -5.72
N PHE A 205 20.96 -7.35 -4.88
CA PHE A 205 20.26 -6.09 -5.19
C PHE A 205 20.45 -5.07 -4.07
N CYS A 206 20.29 -3.80 -4.40
CA CYS A 206 20.46 -2.70 -3.44
C CYS A 206 19.10 -2.36 -2.82
N GLY A 207 19.00 -2.51 -1.50
CA GLY A 207 17.84 -2.12 -0.69
C GLY A 207 17.79 -0.61 -0.39
N GLY A 208 18.87 0.10 -0.70
CA GLY A 208 19.03 1.53 -0.45
C GLY A 208 20.06 1.84 0.64
N PRO A 209 20.36 3.12 0.88
CA PRO A 209 21.47 3.53 1.76
C PRO A 209 21.12 3.50 3.26
N VAL A 210 19.85 3.31 3.62
CA VAL A 210 19.37 3.31 5.00
C VAL A 210 19.10 1.87 5.42
N GLY A 211 19.81 1.41 6.46
CA GLY A 211 19.60 0.08 7.04
C GLY A 211 18.27 -0.07 7.78
N LEU A 212 18.03 -1.27 8.29
CA LEU A 212 16.76 -1.64 8.92
C LEU A 212 16.64 -1.07 10.34
N GLY A 213 15.43 -1.13 10.91
CA GLY A 213 15.21 -0.84 12.33
C GLY A 213 16.09 -1.68 13.26
N ALA A 214 16.95 -1.06 14.07
CA ALA A 214 17.94 -1.81 14.87
C ALA A 214 17.35 -2.74 15.95
N ASN A 215 16.32 -2.27 16.66
CA ASN A 215 15.80 -2.91 17.87
C ASN A 215 14.47 -3.63 17.64
N ASN A 216 13.61 -3.05 16.82
CA ASN A 216 12.33 -3.61 16.47
C ASN A 216 11.85 -3.06 15.13
N GLY A 217 11.05 -3.85 14.43
CA GLY A 217 10.53 -3.50 13.12
C GLY A 217 9.79 -4.64 12.48
N VAL A 218 9.25 -4.36 11.30
CA VAL A 218 8.59 -5.32 10.42
C VAL A 218 9.31 -5.26 9.09
N ILE A 219 9.61 -6.40 8.49
CA ILE A 219 10.03 -6.49 7.09
C ILE A 219 8.91 -7.23 6.39
N SER A 220 8.45 -6.73 5.25
CA SER A 220 7.35 -7.34 4.51
C SER A 220 7.69 -7.44 3.04
N LEU A 221 7.13 -8.47 2.40
CA LEU A 221 7.32 -8.79 1.01
C LEU A 221 5.95 -8.77 0.33
N TYR A 222 5.87 -8.11 -0.82
CA TYR A 222 4.66 -7.96 -1.61
C TYR A 222 4.89 -8.42 -3.04
N ASP A 223 3.83 -8.93 -3.69
CA ASP A 223 3.87 -9.40 -5.08
C ASP A 223 4.14 -8.27 -6.10
N SER A 224 3.80 -7.04 -5.72
CA SER A 224 4.01 -5.78 -6.43
C SER A 224 3.95 -4.61 -5.43
N PRO A 225 4.41 -3.40 -5.77
CA PRO A 225 4.47 -2.29 -4.81
C PRO A 225 3.11 -1.93 -4.18
N ASP A 226 2.04 -1.99 -4.98
CA ASP A 226 0.68 -1.69 -4.53
C ASP A 226 -0.19 -2.97 -4.41
N GLY A 227 0.45 -4.16 -4.34
CA GLY A 227 -0.23 -5.44 -4.42
C GLY A 227 -0.46 -6.11 -3.07
N SER A 228 -0.53 -7.45 -3.08
CA SER A 228 -0.78 -8.23 -1.87
C SER A 228 0.51 -8.59 -1.14
N MET A 229 0.47 -8.55 0.19
CA MET A 229 1.55 -9.06 1.03
C MET A 229 1.62 -10.59 0.91
N ILE A 230 2.83 -11.12 0.73
CA ILE A 230 3.09 -12.55 0.53
C ILE A 230 3.92 -13.20 1.66
N ASP A 231 4.69 -12.41 2.40
CA ASP A 231 5.44 -12.85 3.59
C ASP A 231 5.81 -11.64 4.45
N ALA A 232 5.97 -11.84 5.74
CA ALA A 232 6.42 -10.80 6.66
C ALA A 232 7.14 -11.39 7.87
N VAL A 233 7.96 -10.55 8.50
CA VAL A 233 8.63 -10.89 9.76
C VAL A 233 8.53 -9.74 10.74
N LEU A 234 8.24 -10.08 11.99
CA LEU A 234 8.31 -9.16 13.12
C LEU A 234 9.52 -9.50 13.98
N TYR A 235 10.32 -8.50 14.34
CA TYR A 235 11.41 -8.66 15.30
C TYR A 235 11.39 -7.55 16.35
N SER A 236 11.83 -7.86 17.56
CA SER A 236 11.81 -6.92 18.69
C SER A 236 12.67 -7.42 19.85
N ASN A 237 13.45 -6.53 20.48
CA ASN A 237 14.06 -6.76 21.80
C ASN A 237 13.27 -6.09 22.93
N ARG A 238 12.09 -5.56 22.61
CA ARG A 238 11.19 -4.90 23.55
C ARG A 238 10.16 -5.89 24.08
N THR A 239 9.54 -5.49 25.18
CA THR A 239 8.43 -6.20 25.81
C THR A 239 7.25 -5.24 25.95
N SER A 240 6.06 -5.80 26.14
CA SER A 240 4.85 -5.06 26.54
C SER A 240 5.07 -4.26 27.83
N SER A 241 6.05 -4.64 28.65
CA SER A 241 6.44 -3.92 29.87
C SER A 241 7.50 -2.83 29.66
N SER A 242 8.10 -2.74 28.47
CA SER A 242 9.21 -1.80 28.19
C SER A 242 8.76 -0.33 28.19
N ASP A 243 7.50 -0.06 27.86
CA ASP A 243 6.86 1.25 27.96
C ASP A 243 5.34 1.06 28.06
N THR A 244 4.65 1.95 28.77
CA THR A 244 3.19 2.03 28.78
C THR A 244 2.61 2.63 27.50
N ASN A 245 3.42 3.33 26.70
CA ASN A 245 2.99 3.89 25.42
C ASN A 245 3.15 2.88 24.28
N TYR A 246 2.31 3.05 23.25
CA TYR A 246 2.40 2.35 21.97
C TYR A 246 2.45 0.81 22.05
N GLY A 247 1.76 0.22 23.03
CA GLY A 247 1.71 -1.24 23.21
C GLY A 247 3.08 -1.87 23.50
N GLY A 248 4.03 -1.10 24.06
CA GLY A 248 5.39 -1.58 24.36
C GLY A 248 6.37 -1.47 23.19
N PHE A 249 5.93 -1.16 21.96
CA PHE A 249 6.80 -1.01 20.78
C PHE A 249 7.66 0.27 20.79
N GLY A 250 7.37 1.22 21.69
CA GLY A 250 8.16 2.43 21.93
C GLY A 250 7.93 3.56 20.93
N THR A 251 7.38 3.30 19.75
CA THR A 251 6.98 4.35 18.79
C THR A 251 5.59 4.05 18.20
N SER A 252 4.83 5.10 17.88
CA SER A 252 3.53 4.97 17.19
C SER A 252 3.69 4.30 15.83
N LYS A 253 4.78 4.59 15.12
CA LYS A 253 5.09 4.02 13.80
C LYS A 253 5.17 2.50 13.85
N VAL A 254 5.98 1.94 14.75
CA VAL A 254 6.13 0.47 14.85
C VAL A 254 4.86 -0.19 15.38
N GLN A 255 4.14 0.47 16.30
CA GLN A 255 2.83 -0.03 16.74
C GLN A 255 1.83 -0.10 15.58
N GLN A 256 1.74 0.95 14.75
CA GLN A 256 0.86 0.95 13.58
C GLN A 256 1.22 -0.19 12.62
N ARG A 257 2.51 -0.40 12.36
CA ARG A 257 2.98 -1.52 11.54
C ARG A 257 2.57 -2.88 12.10
N ALA A 258 2.67 -3.06 13.42
CA ALA A 258 2.22 -4.28 14.08
C ALA A 258 0.71 -4.52 13.95
N LEU A 259 -0.11 -3.46 14.00
CA LEU A 259 -1.56 -3.56 13.80
C LEU A 259 -1.90 -3.93 12.35
N LEU A 260 -1.26 -3.28 11.38
CA LEU A 260 -1.45 -3.62 9.95
C LEU A 260 -0.99 -5.06 9.65
N LEU A 261 0.10 -5.51 10.28
CA LEU A 261 0.56 -6.89 10.16
C LEU A 261 -0.46 -7.88 10.76
N GLU A 262 -1.07 -7.55 11.90
CA GLU A 262 -2.14 -8.37 12.49
C GLU A 262 -3.35 -8.46 11.54
N GLU A 263 -3.75 -7.34 10.93
CA GLU A 263 -4.84 -7.29 9.95
C GLU A 263 -4.53 -8.08 8.67
N SER A 264 -3.26 -8.14 8.26
CA SER A 264 -2.83 -8.87 7.06
C SER A 264 -2.88 -10.40 7.22
N GLY A 265 -2.76 -10.90 8.45
CA GLY A 265 -2.68 -12.34 8.74
C GLY A 265 -1.38 -13.03 8.34
N GLN A 266 -0.36 -12.30 7.84
CA GLN A 266 0.94 -12.83 7.42
C GLN A 266 1.93 -13.06 8.58
N TRP A 267 1.45 -12.93 9.83
CA TRP A 267 2.18 -13.29 11.04
C TRP A 267 1.19 -13.86 12.06
N ASP A 268 1.28 -15.16 12.35
CA ASP A 268 0.31 -15.89 13.18
C ASP A 268 0.55 -15.64 14.68
N ALA A 269 0.22 -14.42 15.11
CA ALA A 269 0.19 -14.04 16.51
C ALA A 269 -1.00 -13.12 16.79
N TYR A 270 -1.78 -13.43 17.81
CA TYR A 270 -2.91 -12.60 18.24
C TYR A 270 -3.00 -12.51 19.77
N PRO A 271 -2.97 -11.29 20.36
CA PRO A 271 -2.63 -10.03 19.70
C PRO A 271 -1.15 -9.95 19.32
N ILE A 272 -0.80 -9.18 18.30
CA ILE A 272 0.60 -8.84 18.02
C ILE A 272 1.13 -7.88 19.09
N VAL A 273 2.04 -8.40 19.90
CA VAL A 273 2.78 -7.68 20.94
C VAL A 273 4.30 -7.76 20.66
N PRO A 274 5.15 -6.92 21.27
CA PRO A 274 6.59 -6.97 21.04
C PRO A 274 7.20 -8.36 21.18
N GLU A 275 6.74 -9.14 22.16
CA GLU A 275 7.22 -10.51 22.42
C GLU A 275 6.82 -11.55 21.37
N ALA A 276 5.84 -11.24 20.51
CA ALA A 276 5.44 -12.08 19.39
C ALA A 276 6.47 -12.04 18.24
N GLY A 277 7.34 -11.02 18.23
CA GLY A 277 8.45 -10.93 17.29
C GLY A 277 9.63 -11.84 17.68
N ILE A 278 10.53 -12.02 16.72
CA ILE A 278 11.83 -12.66 16.94
C ILE A 278 12.66 -11.78 17.87
N ASP A 279 13.21 -12.36 18.94
CA ASP A 279 13.99 -11.61 19.94
C ASP A 279 15.29 -11.08 19.32
N SER A 280 15.37 -9.76 19.13
CA SER A 280 16.52 -9.10 18.51
C SER A 280 17.63 -8.72 19.50
N THR A 281 17.53 -9.12 20.77
CA THR A 281 18.47 -8.74 21.83
C THR A 281 19.91 -9.08 21.45
N TYR A 282 20.11 -10.28 20.92
CA TYR A 282 21.45 -10.81 20.61
C TYR A 282 21.90 -10.60 19.16
N SER A 283 21.08 -9.94 18.33
CA SER A 283 21.46 -9.62 16.96
C SER A 283 22.57 -8.58 16.95
N THR A 284 23.47 -8.67 15.98
CA THR A 284 24.56 -7.73 15.73
C THR A 284 24.82 -7.67 14.23
N ALA A 285 25.73 -6.79 13.77
CA ALA A 285 26.15 -6.76 12.37
C ALA A 285 26.68 -8.10 11.81
N THR A 286 27.04 -9.06 12.68
CA THR A 286 27.63 -10.35 12.30
C THR A 286 26.82 -11.57 12.77
N ARG A 287 25.62 -11.32 13.32
CA ARG A 287 24.69 -12.35 13.79
C ARG A 287 23.34 -12.09 13.13
N SER A 288 23.00 -12.92 12.16
CA SER A 288 21.75 -12.86 11.43
C SER A 288 20.65 -13.67 12.11
N PHE A 289 19.42 -13.34 11.74
CA PHE A 289 18.24 -14.15 11.96
C PHE A 289 18.08 -15.09 10.78
N CYS A 290 18.00 -16.40 11.02
CA CYS A 290 17.78 -17.41 9.99
C CYS A 290 16.43 -18.08 10.20
N ARG A 291 15.66 -18.23 9.12
CA ARG A 291 14.47 -19.09 9.11
C ARG A 291 14.92 -20.57 9.05
N THR A 292 14.22 -21.45 9.73
CA THR A 292 14.54 -22.88 9.73
C THR A 292 14.00 -23.51 8.44
N GLU A 293 14.88 -23.96 7.54
CA GLU A 293 14.47 -24.35 6.18
C GLU A 293 13.74 -25.69 6.10
N ASP A 294 14.08 -26.64 6.98
CA ASP A 294 13.58 -28.03 6.96
C ASP A 294 12.27 -28.23 7.76
N VAL A 295 11.65 -27.15 8.23
CA VAL A 295 10.43 -27.16 9.04
C VAL A 295 9.33 -26.42 8.30
N PRO A 296 8.05 -26.88 8.36
CA PRO A 296 6.93 -26.12 7.82
C PRO A 296 6.88 -24.72 8.44
N ASP A 297 6.64 -23.72 7.60
CA ASP A 297 6.46 -22.33 8.06
C ASP A 297 5.22 -22.25 8.94
N THR A 298 5.36 -21.64 10.11
CA THR A 298 4.23 -21.39 11.02
C THR A 298 3.85 -19.92 11.04
N ASP A 299 4.54 -19.08 10.27
CA ASP A 299 4.40 -17.62 10.27
C ASP A 299 4.57 -17.03 11.68
N THR A 300 5.43 -17.65 12.50
CA THR A 300 5.71 -17.20 13.86
C THR A 300 7.20 -17.01 14.13
N ARG A 301 7.53 -16.37 15.26
CA ARG A 301 8.91 -16.25 15.72
C ARG A 301 9.62 -17.60 15.93
N ASN A 302 8.88 -18.71 16.07
CA ASN A 302 9.47 -20.02 16.35
C ASN A 302 10.16 -20.62 15.12
N ASP A 303 9.87 -20.09 13.94
CA ASP A 303 10.52 -20.50 12.69
C ASP A 303 11.95 -19.94 12.59
N TRP A 304 12.37 -19.11 13.55
CA TRP A 304 13.58 -18.32 13.47
C TRP A 304 14.55 -18.56 14.62
N HIS A 305 15.85 -18.47 14.32
CA HIS A 305 16.91 -18.44 15.32
C HIS A 305 17.99 -17.41 14.96
N ILE A 306 18.72 -16.93 15.95
CA ILE A 306 19.90 -16.10 15.73
C ILE A 306 21.13 -17.00 15.65
N VAL A 307 21.94 -16.82 14.61
CA VAL A 307 23.19 -17.57 14.45
C VAL A 307 24.36 -16.91 15.19
N PRO A 308 25.38 -17.68 15.61
CA PRO A 308 26.60 -17.13 16.20
C PRO A 308 27.35 -16.18 15.25
N THR A 309 28.28 -15.41 15.81
CA THR A 309 29.15 -14.53 15.01
C THR A 309 29.90 -15.32 13.94
N SER A 310 29.95 -14.78 12.73
CA SER A 310 30.58 -15.41 11.55
C SER A 310 29.88 -16.67 11.03
N LYS A 311 28.60 -16.88 11.41
CA LYS A 311 27.76 -17.97 10.91
C LYS A 311 26.61 -17.51 10.02
N ALA A 312 26.54 -16.21 9.69
CA ALA A 312 25.64 -15.73 8.66
C ALA A 312 25.92 -16.44 7.33
N SER A 313 24.85 -16.78 6.61
CA SER A 313 24.86 -17.73 5.49
C SER A 313 24.33 -17.14 4.18
N PHE A 314 24.17 -15.82 4.09
CA PHE A 314 23.73 -15.11 2.88
C PHE A 314 24.32 -15.67 1.56
N GLY A 315 23.44 -16.10 0.66
CA GLY A 315 23.73 -16.76 -0.61
C GLY A 315 23.86 -18.29 -0.53
N TYR A 316 23.70 -18.89 0.65
CA TYR A 316 23.89 -20.32 0.93
C TYR A 316 22.83 -20.85 1.91
N PRO A 317 22.70 -22.18 2.07
CA PRO A 317 21.78 -22.76 3.06
C PRO A 317 21.98 -22.20 4.47
N ASN A 318 20.86 -21.91 5.15
CA ASN A 318 20.87 -21.33 6.48
C ASN A 318 21.69 -22.17 7.47
N SER A 319 22.53 -21.50 8.26
CA SER A 319 23.30 -22.16 9.30
C SER A 319 22.37 -22.73 10.38
N PRO A 320 22.51 -24.02 10.77
CA PRO A 320 21.73 -24.62 11.86
C PRO A 320 22.27 -24.21 13.25
N ASP A 321 23.43 -23.56 13.31
CA ASP A 321 24.04 -23.15 14.58
C ASP A 321 23.17 -22.08 15.26
N ILE A 322 22.86 -22.28 16.54
CA ILE A 322 22.08 -21.34 17.36
C ILE A 322 23.02 -20.62 18.33
N HIS A 323 22.87 -19.29 18.42
CA HIS A 323 23.59 -18.51 19.41
C HIS A 323 23.08 -18.78 20.82
N GLU A 324 23.98 -19.23 21.70
CA GLU A 324 23.75 -19.30 23.14
C GLU A 324 24.33 -18.03 23.83
N PRO A 325 23.53 -17.31 24.65
CA PRO A 325 23.93 -16.08 25.34
C PRO A 325 25.14 -16.14 26.27
#